data_AF-A0A5Q4DX35-F1
#
_entry.id   AF-A0A5Q4DX35-F1
#
_cell.length_a   1.000
_cell.length_b   1.000
_cell.length_c   1.000
_cell.angle_alpha   90.00
_cell.angle_beta   90.00
_cell.angle_gamma   90.00
#
_symmetry.space_group_name_H-M   'P 1'
#
loop_
_entity.id
_entity.type
_entity.pdbx_description
1 polymer ?
#
loop_
_entity_poly.entity_id
_entity_poly.type
_entity_poly.pdbx_seq_one_letter_code
_entity_poly.pdbx_strand_id
1 'polypeptide(L)'
;MTIRLDANDISGYSVGGTVQVVIDTLFAKIKSEEYPVDTRLPSERSLAADLGVSRNTVREALDVLESHKVIRRRPGSGSFVTWRAEPEPQNEPDSVAERTSPLDHLVVRSIIEPEMVRLATINMSPLDLDELDGIVSRIEQVRTDVNAFVSCEEAFYRKIAQGTRNPLLETCYELTITVCRQSFRTALMRRHLTPDRIEGYQKRYNTLFNAIASRDVEAAVEFIKLHLIEEQKLLLHETG
;
A
#
# COMPACT_ATOMS: atom_id res chain seq x y z
N MET A 1 15.42 -3.42 -13.47
CA MET A 1 14.16 -3.79 -14.16
C MET A 1 14.23 -5.30 -14.39
N THR A 2 13.85 -6.07 -13.39
CA THR A 2 13.87 -7.53 -13.42
C THR A 2 12.42 -7.97 -13.59
N ILE A 3 12.15 -8.70 -14.67
CA ILE A 3 10.80 -9.10 -15.07
C ILE A 3 10.30 -10.11 -14.03
N ARG A 4 9.21 -9.77 -13.33
CA ARG A 4 8.41 -10.71 -12.53
C ARG A 4 7.92 -11.81 -13.48
N LEU A 5 8.10 -13.07 -13.10
CA LEU A 5 7.49 -14.20 -13.78
C LEU A 5 6.63 -14.90 -12.74
N ASP A 6 5.35 -14.52 -12.68
CA ASP A 6 4.36 -15.26 -11.92
C ASP A 6 4.01 -16.56 -12.68
N ALA A 7 3.43 -17.56 -11.99
CA ALA A 7 2.91 -18.76 -12.64
C ALA A 7 1.88 -18.42 -13.76
N ASN A 8 1.30 -17.21 -13.70
CA ASN A 8 0.40 -16.68 -14.72
C ASN A 8 1.11 -16.15 -15.98
N ASP A 9 2.40 -15.79 -15.93
CA ASP A 9 3.15 -15.26 -17.08
C ASP A 9 3.69 -16.35 -18.01
N ILE A 10 3.87 -17.58 -17.50
CA ILE A 10 4.29 -18.73 -18.31
C ILE A 10 3.09 -19.28 -19.13
N SER A 11 1.86 -18.86 -18.82
CA SER A 11 0.61 -19.29 -19.46
C SER A 11 0.28 -18.57 -20.78
N GLY A 12 1.10 -17.59 -21.19
CA GLY A 12 0.86 -16.74 -22.37
C GLY A 12 1.09 -17.37 -23.76
N TYR A 13 1.45 -18.66 -23.83
CA TYR A 13 1.67 -19.37 -25.09
C TYR A 13 0.51 -20.32 -25.44
N SER A 14 0.15 -20.37 -26.72
CA SER A 14 -0.75 -21.37 -27.31
C SER A 14 -0.05 -22.75 -27.40
N VAL A 15 0.29 -23.33 -26.25
CA VAL A 15 0.75 -24.72 -26.14
C VAL A 15 -0.45 -25.65 -25.95
N GLY A 16 -0.34 -26.89 -26.41
CA GLY A 16 -1.39 -27.89 -26.17
C GLY A 16 -1.59 -28.12 -24.68
N GLY A 17 -2.84 -28.35 -24.22
CA GLY A 17 -3.17 -28.42 -22.79
C GLY A 17 -2.32 -29.41 -21.97
N THR A 18 -1.90 -30.52 -22.57
CA THR A 18 -1.00 -31.48 -21.91
C THR A 18 0.41 -30.93 -21.67
N VAL A 19 0.92 -30.07 -22.56
CA VAL A 19 2.22 -29.39 -22.40
C VAL A 19 2.14 -28.39 -21.25
N GLN A 20 1.04 -27.63 -21.17
CA GLN A 20 0.82 -26.69 -20.06
C GLN A 20 0.83 -27.40 -18.70
N VAL A 21 0.15 -28.54 -18.59
CA VAL A 21 0.16 -29.35 -17.34
C VAL A 21 1.56 -29.78 -16.95
N VAL A 22 2.40 -30.17 -17.92
CA VAL A 22 3.80 -30.54 -17.65
C VAL A 22 4.63 -29.33 -17.21
N ILE A 23 4.42 -28.16 -17.82
CA ILE A 23 5.06 -26.90 -17.42
C ILE A 23 4.71 -26.57 -15.97
N ASP A 24 3.42 -26.53 -15.64
CA ASP A 24 2.92 -26.16 -14.31
C ASP A 24 3.44 -27.14 -13.25
N THR A 25 3.42 -28.44 -13.55
CA THR A 25 3.89 -29.48 -12.63
C THR A 25 5.40 -29.34 -12.36
N LEU A 26 6.22 -29.19 -13.39
CA LEU A 26 7.67 -29.05 -13.22
C LEU A 26 8.02 -27.73 -12.53
N PHE A 27 7.33 -26.64 -12.85
CA PHE A 27 7.56 -25.36 -12.20
C PHE A 27 7.16 -25.38 -10.73
N ALA A 28 6.05 -26.03 -10.37
CA ALA A 28 5.65 -26.21 -8.97
C ALA A 28 6.72 -26.97 -8.16
N LYS A 29 7.30 -28.04 -8.73
CA LYS A 29 8.39 -28.81 -8.10
C LYS A 29 9.70 -28.02 -7.94
N ILE A 30 10.01 -27.18 -8.92
CA ILE A 30 11.16 -26.25 -8.85
C ILE A 30 10.90 -25.20 -7.77
N LYS A 31 9.68 -24.67 -7.71
CA LYS A 31 9.27 -23.66 -6.71
C LYS A 31 9.30 -24.20 -5.29
N SER A 32 8.89 -25.46 -5.08
CA SER A 32 8.91 -26.12 -3.77
C SER A 32 10.29 -26.65 -3.36
N GLU A 33 11.35 -26.29 -4.08
CA GLU A 33 12.72 -26.78 -3.89
C GLU A 33 12.87 -28.32 -3.96
N GLU A 34 11.91 -29.05 -4.55
CA GLU A 34 12.08 -30.48 -4.85
C GLU A 34 13.21 -30.67 -5.89
N TYR A 35 13.36 -29.68 -6.77
CA TYR A 35 14.53 -29.50 -7.63
C TYR A 35 15.24 -28.18 -7.28
N PRO A 36 16.21 -28.19 -6.36
CA PRO A 36 16.92 -26.97 -5.94
C PRO A 36 17.69 -26.31 -7.08
N VAL A 37 18.02 -25.03 -6.92
CA VAL A 37 18.87 -24.29 -7.88
C VAL A 37 20.20 -25.03 -8.12
N ASP A 38 20.69 -24.96 -9.35
CA ASP A 38 21.91 -25.61 -9.83
C ASP A 38 21.88 -27.16 -9.81
N THR A 39 20.76 -27.78 -9.44
CA THR A 39 20.57 -29.23 -9.53
C THR A 39 20.09 -29.67 -10.90
N ARG A 40 20.37 -30.93 -11.24
CA ARG A 40 19.99 -31.53 -12.53
C ARG A 40 18.58 -32.13 -12.43
N LEU A 41 17.70 -31.73 -13.35
CA LEU A 41 16.39 -32.37 -13.51
C LEU A 41 16.52 -33.81 -13.99
N PRO A 42 15.54 -34.69 -13.67
CA PRO A 42 15.47 -36.02 -14.26
C PRO A 42 15.47 -35.95 -15.80
N SER A 43 15.94 -37.01 -16.45
CA SER A 43 16.00 -37.06 -17.92
C SER A 43 14.60 -36.95 -18.55
N GLU A 44 14.49 -36.47 -19.79
CA GLU A 44 13.22 -36.42 -20.55
C GLU A 44 12.47 -37.77 -20.53
N ARG A 45 13.22 -38.88 -20.56
CA ARG A 45 12.66 -40.23 -20.50
C ARG A 45 12.03 -40.53 -19.14
N SER A 46 12.67 -40.12 -18.04
CA SER A 46 12.15 -40.32 -16.69
C SER A 46 10.90 -39.47 -16.47
N LEU A 47 11.00 -38.17 -16.76
CA LEU A 47 9.89 -37.24 -16.64
C LEU A 47 8.67 -37.66 -17.45
N ALA A 48 8.87 -38.19 -18.67
CA ALA A 48 7.80 -38.71 -19.50
C ALA A 48 7.11 -39.94 -18.86
N ALA A 49 7.87 -40.84 -18.26
CA ALA A 49 7.33 -42.01 -17.56
C ALA A 49 6.60 -41.61 -16.28
N ASP A 50 7.18 -40.70 -15.50
CA ASP A 50 6.65 -40.25 -14.21
C ASP A 50 5.35 -39.44 -14.38
N LEU A 51 5.26 -38.63 -15.44
CA LEU A 51 4.10 -37.80 -15.73
C LEU A 51 3.08 -38.45 -16.68
N GLY A 52 3.37 -39.65 -17.19
CA GLY A 52 2.46 -40.39 -18.09
C GLY A 52 2.24 -39.71 -19.45
N VAL A 53 3.23 -38.99 -19.97
CA VAL A 53 3.14 -38.21 -21.23
C VAL A 53 4.19 -38.65 -22.26
N SER A 54 4.07 -38.16 -23.49
CA SER A 54 5.10 -38.42 -24.52
C SER A 54 6.40 -37.66 -24.23
N ARG A 55 7.54 -38.19 -24.71
CA ARG A 55 8.83 -37.48 -24.60
C ARG A 55 8.85 -36.13 -25.33
N ASN A 56 8.11 -36.01 -26.44
CA ASN A 56 8.01 -34.76 -27.18
C ASN A 56 7.29 -33.69 -26.34
N THR A 57 6.22 -34.08 -25.63
CA THR A 57 5.48 -33.19 -24.70
C THR A 57 6.39 -32.67 -23.58
N VAL A 58 7.24 -33.52 -23.01
CA VAL A 58 8.22 -33.11 -21.99
C VAL A 58 9.27 -32.17 -22.59
N ARG A 59 9.75 -32.46 -23.80
CA ARG A 59 10.74 -31.61 -24.48
C ARG A 59 10.19 -30.20 -24.73
N GLU A 60 8.96 -30.12 -25.25
CA GLU A 60 8.28 -28.84 -25.48
C GLU A 60 8.10 -28.05 -24.17
N ALA A 61 7.68 -28.71 -23.08
CA ALA A 61 7.57 -28.07 -21.78
C ALA A 61 8.93 -27.55 -21.27
N LEU A 62 9.99 -28.35 -21.41
CA LEU A 62 11.34 -27.95 -21.04
C LEU A 62 11.86 -26.81 -21.94
N ASP A 63 11.46 -26.73 -23.22
CA ASP A 63 11.82 -25.63 -24.12
C ASP A 63 11.22 -24.31 -23.61
N VAL A 64 9.94 -24.35 -23.19
CA VAL A 64 9.26 -23.19 -22.59
C VAL A 64 9.96 -22.78 -21.30
N LEU A 65 10.23 -23.71 -20.39
CA LEU A 65 10.93 -23.40 -19.13
C LEU A 65 12.34 -22.84 -19.35
N GLU A 66 13.07 -23.31 -20.37
CA GLU A 66 14.39 -22.77 -20.74
C GLU A 66 14.30 -21.36 -21.29
N SER A 67 13.31 -21.07 -22.16
CA SER A 67 13.09 -19.73 -22.70
C SER A 67 12.79 -18.67 -21.62
N HIS A 68 12.17 -19.10 -20.51
CA HIS A 68 11.89 -18.28 -19.33
C HIS A 68 13.02 -18.28 -18.29
N LYS A 69 14.17 -18.87 -18.62
CA LYS A 69 15.35 -18.97 -17.73
C LYS A 69 15.06 -19.69 -16.41
N VAL A 70 14.01 -20.50 -16.36
CA VAL A 70 13.71 -21.36 -15.20
C VAL A 70 14.73 -22.50 -15.12
N ILE A 71 15.17 -22.97 -16.28
CA ILE A 71 16.23 -23.97 -16.43
C ILE A 71 17.25 -23.52 -17.47
N ARG A 72 18.40 -24.20 -17.50
CA ARG A 72 19.39 -24.15 -18.58
C ARG A 72 19.77 -25.55 -19.00
N ARG A 73 19.77 -25.83 -20.30
CA ARG A 73 20.28 -27.09 -20.85
C ARG A 73 21.79 -27.03 -21.08
N ARG A 74 22.46 -28.12 -20.77
CA ARG A 74 23.86 -28.35 -21.11
C ARG A 74 23.95 -29.56 -22.03
N PRO A 75 24.39 -29.41 -23.29
CA PRO A 75 24.53 -30.52 -24.23
C PRO A 75 25.33 -31.68 -23.61
N GLY A 76 24.81 -32.90 -23.72
CA GLY A 76 25.41 -34.11 -23.12
C GLY A 76 25.29 -34.22 -21.59
N SER A 77 24.90 -33.16 -20.89
CA SER A 77 24.92 -33.07 -19.42
C SER A 77 23.52 -32.94 -18.79
N GLY A 78 22.47 -32.64 -19.56
CA GLY A 78 21.09 -32.56 -19.09
C GLY A 78 20.60 -31.13 -18.79
N SER A 79 19.41 -31.02 -18.18
CA SER A 79 18.77 -29.76 -17.81
C SER A 79 19.04 -29.42 -16.35
N PHE A 80 19.42 -28.18 -16.06
CA PHE A 80 19.76 -27.72 -14.71
C PHE A 80 18.83 -26.57 -14.30
N VAL A 81 18.38 -26.57 -13.05
CA VAL A 81 17.53 -25.50 -12.51
C VAL A 81 18.34 -24.21 -12.37
N THR A 82 17.83 -23.13 -12.95
CA THR A 82 18.41 -21.78 -12.83
C THR A 82 17.49 -20.81 -12.11
N TRP A 83 16.22 -21.18 -11.95
CA TRP A 83 15.26 -20.45 -11.16
C TRP A 83 15.70 -20.42 -9.70
N ARG A 84 15.67 -19.23 -9.10
CA ARG A 84 15.81 -19.02 -7.67
C ARG A 84 14.47 -18.50 -7.20
N ALA A 85 13.95 -19.09 -6.13
CA ALA A 85 12.97 -18.36 -5.34
C ALA A 85 13.67 -17.07 -4.93
N GLU A 86 13.11 -15.92 -5.34
CA GLU A 86 13.35 -14.73 -4.52
C GLU A 86 12.94 -15.14 -3.11
N PRO A 87 13.78 -14.89 -2.08
CA PRO A 87 13.43 -15.26 -0.73
C PRO A 87 12.00 -14.76 -0.49
N GLU A 88 11.09 -15.68 -0.14
CA GLU A 88 9.79 -15.25 0.36
C GLU A 88 10.09 -14.20 1.42
N PRO A 89 9.55 -12.97 1.31
CA PRO A 89 9.75 -12.00 2.35
C PRO A 89 9.25 -12.69 3.62
N GLN A 90 10.20 -12.98 4.52
CA GLN A 90 9.88 -13.19 5.92
C GLN A 90 8.93 -12.06 6.28
N ASN A 91 7.85 -12.34 7.01
CA ASN A 91 6.86 -11.36 7.45
C ASN A 91 7.49 -10.24 8.32
N GLU A 92 8.36 -9.43 7.73
CA GLU A 92 8.55 -8.03 8.04
C GLU A 92 7.27 -7.36 7.60
N PRO A 93 6.78 -6.35 8.33
CA PRO A 93 5.56 -5.71 7.91
C PRO A 93 5.85 -4.98 6.59
N ASP A 94 5.31 -5.53 5.49
CA ASP A 94 5.65 -5.24 4.10
C ASP A 94 5.26 -3.81 3.70
N SER A 95 4.50 -3.13 4.56
CA SER A 95 4.14 -1.74 4.40
C SER A 95 4.68 -0.87 5.55
N VAL A 96 5.09 0.35 5.21
CA VAL A 96 5.41 1.41 6.19
C VAL A 96 4.29 1.56 7.22
N ALA A 97 3.03 1.33 6.81
CA ALA A 97 1.87 1.42 7.69
C ALA A 97 1.88 0.43 8.85
N GLU A 98 2.26 -0.82 8.60
CA GLU A 98 2.28 -1.85 9.64
C GLU A 98 3.45 -1.66 10.63
N ARG A 99 4.51 -0.96 10.21
CA ARG A 99 5.67 -0.61 11.05
C ARG A 99 5.50 0.68 11.84
N THR A 100 4.51 1.51 11.49
CA THR A 100 4.36 2.85 12.07
C THR A 100 3.43 2.81 13.27
N SER A 101 3.94 3.16 14.45
CA SER A 101 3.10 3.32 15.63
C SER A 101 2.24 4.60 15.54
N PRO A 102 1.11 4.68 16.28
CA PRO A 102 0.32 5.91 16.33
C PRO A 102 1.11 7.15 16.78
N LEU A 103 2.10 6.98 17.66
CA LEU A 103 2.99 8.07 18.08
C LEU A 103 3.93 8.52 16.96
N ASP A 104 4.56 7.58 16.25
CA ASP A 104 5.43 7.89 15.12
C ASP A 104 4.66 8.62 14.00
N HIS A 105 3.42 8.20 13.76
CA HIS A 105 2.53 8.86 12.82
C HIS A 105 2.21 10.31 13.23
N LEU A 106 1.91 10.56 14.52
CA LEU A 106 1.69 11.91 15.04
C LEU A 106 2.94 12.80 14.94
N VAL A 107 4.14 12.24 15.11
CA VAL A 107 5.41 12.97 14.92
C VAL A 107 5.52 13.46 13.48
N VAL A 108 5.27 12.59 12.50
CA VAL A 108 5.31 12.98 11.07
C VAL A 108 4.26 14.05 10.76
N ARG A 109 3.03 13.91 11.27
CA ARG A 109 1.98 14.94 11.13
C ARG A 109 2.41 16.28 11.73
N SER A 110 3.06 16.28 12.89
CA SER A 110 3.56 17.49 13.55
C SER A 110 4.67 18.21 12.77
N ILE A 111 5.38 17.50 11.89
CA ILE A 111 6.39 18.08 11.00
C ILE A 111 5.71 18.63 9.73
N ILE A 112 4.79 17.87 9.14
CA ILE A 112 4.26 18.17 7.80
C ILE A 112 3.05 19.12 7.85
N GLU A 113 2.09 18.88 8.73
CA GLU A 113 0.80 19.58 8.71
C GLU A 113 0.89 21.10 8.95
N PRO A 114 1.76 21.62 9.84
CA PRO A 114 1.90 23.07 10.00
C PRO A 114 2.33 23.79 8.72
N GLU A 115 3.34 23.27 8.02
CA GLU A 115 3.81 23.87 6.76
C GLU A 115 2.81 23.62 5.62
N MET A 116 2.14 22.46 5.61
CA MET A 116 1.08 22.16 4.67
C MET A 116 -0.08 23.16 4.80
N VAL A 117 -0.58 23.39 6.01
CA VAL A 117 -1.64 24.38 6.27
C VAL A 117 -1.17 25.79 5.89
N ARG A 118 0.06 26.18 6.29
CA ARG A 118 0.64 27.48 5.93
C ARG A 118 0.60 27.72 4.42
N LEU A 119 1.07 26.75 3.63
CA LEU A 119 1.11 26.84 2.18
C LEU A 119 -0.29 26.82 1.56
N ALA A 120 -1.19 25.97 2.07
CA ALA A 120 -2.58 25.90 1.61
C ALA A 120 -3.32 27.24 1.83
N THR A 121 -3.18 27.84 3.01
CA THR A 121 -3.77 29.16 3.32
C THR A 121 -3.31 30.23 2.35
N ILE A 122 -2.08 30.19 1.87
CA ILE A 122 -1.56 31.16 0.89
C ILE A 122 -2.05 30.84 -0.53
N ASN A 123 -2.06 29.56 -0.92
CA ASN A 123 -2.15 29.16 -2.33
C ASN A 123 -3.54 28.69 -2.80
N MET A 124 -4.45 28.33 -1.90
CA MET A 124 -5.80 27.89 -2.28
C MET A 124 -6.52 28.96 -3.08
N SER A 125 -7.18 28.58 -4.17
CA SER A 125 -8.05 29.44 -4.97
C SER A 125 -9.45 29.55 -4.36
N PRO A 126 -10.31 30.49 -4.79
CA PRO A 126 -11.70 30.53 -4.35
C PRO A 126 -12.46 29.21 -4.60
N LEU A 127 -12.18 28.53 -5.72
CA LEU A 127 -12.74 27.21 -6.01
C LEU A 127 -12.27 26.15 -5.01
N ASP A 128 -11.01 26.20 -4.59
CA ASP A 128 -10.50 25.26 -3.58
C ASP A 128 -11.17 25.46 -2.22
N LEU A 129 -11.46 26.71 -1.86
CA LEU A 129 -12.14 27.06 -0.62
C LEU A 129 -13.61 26.60 -0.65
N ASP A 130 -14.30 26.77 -1.77
CA ASP A 130 -15.67 26.27 -1.96
C ASP A 130 -15.74 24.73 -1.85
N GLU A 131 -14.80 24.02 -2.48
CA GLU A 131 -14.69 22.57 -2.36
C GLU A 131 -14.34 22.14 -0.92
N LEU A 132 -13.49 22.90 -0.22
CA LEU A 132 -13.14 22.64 1.17
C LEU A 132 -14.34 22.86 2.11
N ASP A 133 -15.12 23.92 1.89
CA ASP A 133 -16.36 24.21 2.63
C ASP A 133 -17.39 23.09 2.47
N GLY A 134 -17.54 22.57 1.24
CA GLY A 134 -18.38 21.40 0.98
C GLY A 134 -17.92 20.15 1.74
N ILE A 135 -16.61 19.98 1.99
CA ILE A 135 -16.10 18.90 2.85
C ILE A 135 -16.47 19.17 4.31
N VAL A 136 -16.27 20.40 4.82
CA VAL A 136 -16.63 20.78 6.20
C VAL A 136 -18.11 20.54 6.46
N SER A 137 -18.98 20.99 5.55
CA SER A 137 -20.43 20.77 5.61
C SER A 137 -20.79 19.29 5.72
N ARG A 138 -20.07 18.40 5.02
CA ARG A 138 -20.28 16.94 5.15
C ARG A 138 -19.84 16.41 6.51
N ILE A 139 -18.74 16.91 7.07
CA ILE A 139 -18.29 16.53 8.43
C ILE A 139 -19.35 16.91 9.46
N GLU A 140 -19.97 18.09 9.35
CA GLU A 140 -21.03 18.57 10.24
C GLU A 140 -22.31 17.72 10.22
N GLN A 141 -22.58 17.06 9.09
CA GLN A 141 -23.73 16.18 8.94
C GLN A 141 -23.52 14.81 9.60
N VAL A 142 -22.28 14.39 9.84
CA VAL A 142 -21.99 13.11 10.48
C VAL A 142 -22.26 13.19 11.98
N ARG A 143 -23.15 12.34 12.50
CA ARG A 143 -23.49 12.32 13.95
C ARG A 143 -22.99 11.08 14.68
N THR A 144 -23.11 9.91 14.05
CA THR A 144 -22.83 8.61 14.70
C THR A 144 -21.99 7.66 13.85
N ASP A 145 -21.83 7.95 12.55
CA ASP A 145 -21.07 7.08 11.64
C ASP A 145 -19.59 7.45 11.67
N VAL A 146 -18.82 6.66 12.42
CA VAL A 146 -17.38 6.86 12.55
C VAL A 146 -16.66 6.69 11.21
N ASN A 147 -17.07 5.75 10.35
CA ASN A 147 -16.38 5.53 9.08
C ASN A 147 -16.62 6.71 8.12
N ALA A 148 -17.85 7.24 8.12
CA ALA A 148 -18.15 8.46 7.38
C ALA A 148 -17.33 9.65 7.90
N PHE A 149 -17.21 9.80 9.22
CA PHE A 149 -16.42 10.86 9.83
C PHE A 149 -14.94 10.78 9.43
N VAL A 150 -14.31 9.60 9.58
CA VAL A 150 -12.90 9.36 9.20
C VAL A 150 -12.68 9.64 7.72
N SER A 151 -13.60 9.19 6.85
CA SER A 151 -13.50 9.44 5.40
C SER A 151 -13.57 10.93 5.08
N CYS A 152 -14.37 11.70 5.82
CA CYS A 152 -14.45 13.15 5.63
C CYS A 152 -13.24 13.89 6.19
N GLU A 153 -12.69 13.47 7.34
CA GLU A 153 -11.41 13.99 7.87
C GLU A 153 -10.29 13.81 6.84
N GLU A 154 -10.16 12.62 6.26
CA GLU A 154 -9.13 12.35 5.25
C GLU A 154 -9.33 13.19 3.99
N ALA A 155 -10.58 13.39 3.55
CA ALA A 155 -10.89 14.27 2.42
C ALA A 155 -10.49 15.72 2.72
N PHE A 156 -10.73 16.18 3.95
CA PHE A 156 -10.40 17.54 4.39
C PHE A 156 -8.89 17.79 4.33
N TYR A 157 -8.08 16.95 4.96
CA TYR A 157 -6.63 17.14 4.94
C TYR A 157 -6.00 16.88 3.56
N ARG A 158 -6.54 15.93 2.77
CA ARG A 158 -6.16 15.77 1.35
C ARG A 158 -6.38 17.04 0.55
N LYS A 159 -7.53 17.70 0.73
CA LYS A 159 -7.82 18.97 0.04
C LYS A 159 -6.87 20.08 0.49
N ILE A 160 -6.49 20.12 1.77
CA ILE A 160 -5.45 21.02 2.27
C ILE A 160 -4.10 20.74 1.59
N ALA A 161 -3.68 19.47 1.51
CA ALA A 161 -2.44 19.07 0.86
C ALA A 161 -2.41 19.49 -0.62
N GLN A 162 -3.50 19.28 -1.35
CA GLN A 162 -3.68 19.76 -2.73
C GLN A 162 -3.60 21.28 -2.84
N GLY A 163 -4.23 21.98 -1.88
CA GLY A 163 -4.23 23.44 -1.81
C GLY A 163 -2.84 24.05 -1.65
N THR A 164 -1.83 23.28 -1.22
CA THR A 164 -0.44 23.75 -1.18
C THR A 164 0.15 24.05 -2.56
N ARG A 165 -0.44 23.48 -3.63
CA ARG A 165 0.07 23.52 -5.00
C ARG A 165 1.49 22.93 -5.14
N ASN A 166 1.83 21.99 -4.26
CA ASN A 166 3.09 21.23 -4.31
C ASN A 166 2.80 19.72 -4.42
N PRO A 167 2.92 19.13 -5.63
CA PRO A 167 2.60 17.72 -5.87
C PRO A 167 3.44 16.74 -5.03
N LEU A 168 4.68 17.11 -4.68
CA LEU A 168 5.52 16.26 -3.83
C LEU A 168 5.01 16.25 -2.40
N LEU A 169 4.63 17.40 -1.87
CA LEU A 169 4.05 17.51 -0.52
C LEU A 169 2.70 16.78 -0.43
N GLU A 170 1.86 16.92 -1.46
CA GLU A 170 0.62 16.15 -1.58
C GLU A 170 0.89 14.64 -1.53
N THR A 171 1.83 14.15 -2.36
CA THR A 171 2.19 12.74 -2.40
C THR A 171 2.73 12.24 -1.06
N CYS A 172 3.58 13.03 -0.40
CA CYS A 172 4.09 12.71 0.94
C CYS A 172 2.95 12.61 1.97
N TYR A 173 1.98 13.52 1.91
CA TYR A 173 0.85 13.51 2.84
C TYR A 173 -0.15 12.38 2.55
N GLU A 174 -0.32 11.95 1.28
CA GLU A 174 -1.10 10.76 0.96
C GLU A 174 -0.54 9.48 1.59
N LEU A 175 0.78 9.39 1.78
CA LEU A 175 1.37 8.29 2.56
C LEU A 175 0.92 8.34 4.02
N THR A 176 0.86 9.53 4.62
CA THR A 176 0.30 9.75 5.97
C THR A 176 -1.15 9.28 6.05
N ILE A 177 -2.00 9.61 5.07
CA ILE A 177 -3.39 9.13 5.00
C ILE A 177 -3.48 7.61 4.79
N THR A 178 -2.56 7.01 4.05
CA THR A 178 -2.54 5.56 3.82
C THR A 178 -2.17 4.81 5.10
N VAL A 179 -1.11 5.25 5.78
CA VAL A 179 -0.69 4.75 7.11
C VAL A 179 -1.80 4.93 8.14
N CYS A 180 -2.40 6.13 8.13
CA CYS A 180 -3.81 6.42 8.43
C CYS A 180 -4.75 5.22 8.61
N ARG A 181 -5.24 4.78 7.46
CA ARG A 181 -6.28 3.78 7.30
C ARG A 181 -5.86 2.40 7.80
N GLN A 182 -4.59 2.06 7.60
CA GLN A 182 -4.05 0.73 7.88
C GLN A 182 -3.59 0.54 9.33
N SER A 183 -3.36 1.63 10.08
CA SER A 183 -2.83 1.58 11.44
C SER A 183 -3.90 1.47 12.54
N PHE A 184 -3.42 1.18 13.76
CA PHE A 184 -4.18 1.14 15.01
C PHE A 184 -5.01 2.40 15.29
N ARG A 185 -4.68 3.56 14.69
CA ARG A 185 -5.45 4.82 14.85
C ARG A 185 -6.90 4.65 14.41
N THR A 186 -7.19 3.92 13.32
CA THR A 186 -8.58 3.69 12.88
C THR A 186 -9.37 2.89 13.92
N ALA A 187 -8.75 1.89 14.54
CA ALA A 187 -9.36 1.12 15.62
C ALA A 187 -9.55 1.95 16.90
N LEU A 188 -8.58 2.79 17.24
CA LEU A 188 -8.64 3.69 18.39
C LEU A 188 -9.72 4.78 18.21
N MET A 189 -9.74 5.43 17.05
CA MET A 189 -10.77 6.39 16.64
C MET A 189 -12.17 5.77 16.73
N ARG A 190 -12.36 4.53 16.24
CA ARG A 190 -13.63 3.79 16.37
C ARG A 190 -14.05 3.54 17.82
N ARG A 191 -13.10 3.36 18.74
CA ARG A 191 -13.39 3.16 20.16
C ARG A 191 -13.73 4.46 20.90
N HIS A 192 -13.33 5.60 20.36
CA HIS A 192 -13.31 6.88 21.07
C HIS A 192 -14.08 8.03 20.40
N LEU A 193 -14.58 7.87 19.18
CA LEU A 193 -15.50 8.84 18.54
C LEU A 193 -16.92 8.66 19.07
N THR A 194 -17.16 9.17 20.28
CA THR A 194 -18.53 9.36 20.80
C THR A 194 -19.21 10.53 20.08
N PRO A 195 -20.56 10.60 20.07
CA PRO A 195 -21.28 11.74 19.48
C PRO A 195 -20.80 13.10 19.99
N ASP A 196 -20.55 13.24 21.29
CA ASP A 196 -20.04 14.48 21.91
C ASP A 196 -18.64 14.86 21.39
N ARG A 197 -17.78 13.86 21.16
CA ARG A 197 -16.45 14.09 20.60
C ARG A 197 -16.52 14.46 19.12
N ILE A 198 -17.42 13.85 18.35
CA ILE A 198 -17.69 14.22 16.96
C ILE A 198 -18.08 15.70 16.87
N GLU A 199 -18.96 16.18 17.74
CA GLU A 199 -19.32 17.62 17.77
C GLU A 199 -18.11 18.52 18.07
N GLY A 200 -17.24 18.10 19.00
CA GLY A 200 -15.98 18.79 19.29
C GLY A 200 -15.06 18.88 18.06
N TYR A 201 -14.95 17.80 17.28
CA TYR A 201 -14.17 17.81 16.04
C TYR A 201 -14.82 18.65 14.93
N GLN A 202 -16.15 18.66 14.81
CA GLN A 202 -16.85 19.51 13.84
C GLN A 202 -16.51 20.99 14.05
N LYS A 203 -16.53 21.45 15.30
CA LYS A 203 -16.14 22.83 15.66
C LYS A 203 -14.68 23.11 15.29
N ARG A 204 -13.79 22.14 15.46
CA ARG A 204 -12.37 22.23 15.12
C ARG A 204 -12.13 22.44 13.62
N TYR A 205 -12.74 21.63 12.75
CA TYR A 205 -12.54 21.80 11.30
C TYR A 205 -13.11 23.11 10.77
N ASN A 206 -14.23 23.57 11.33
CA ASN A 206 -14.77 24.90 11.03
C ASN A 206 -13.79 26.02 11.39
N THR A 207 -13.19 25.98 12.58
CA THR A 207 -12.20 26.98 13.00
C THR A 207 -11.00 27.01 12.04
N LEU A 208 -10.46 25.85 11.68
CA LEU A 208 -9.35 25.78 10.73
C LEU A 208 -9.74 26.27 9.33
N PHE A 209 -10.90 25.84 8.83
CA PHE A 209 -11.42 26.32 7.55
C PHE A 209 -11.56 27.84 7.53
N ASN A 210 -12.14 28.43 8.57
CA ASN A 210 -12.32 29.88 8.67
C ASN A 210 -10.98 30.62 8.64
N ALA A 211 -9.96 30.11 9.34
CA ALA A 211 -8.62 30.68 9.31
C ALA A 211 -7.97 30.58 7.90
N ILE A 212 -8.14 29.44 7.22
CA ILE A 212 -7.68 29.25 5.83
C ILE A 212 -8.41 30.24 4.89
N ALA A 213 -9.74 30.33 5.00
CA ALA A 213 -10.59 31.16 4.15
C ALA A 213 -10.33 32.66 4.34
N SER A 214 -10.08 33.10 5.58
CA SER A 214 -9.72 34.49 5.90
C SER A 214 -8.26 34.83 5.58
N ARG A 215 -7.47 33.86 5.11
CA ARG A 215 -6.02 33.99 4.86
C ARG A 215 -5.21 34.28 6.13
N ASP A 216 -5.73 33.90 7.29
CA ASP A 216 -5.03 34.02 8.57
C ASP A 216 -4.07 32.84 8.75
N VAL A 217 -2.88 33.00 8.18
CA VAL A 217 -1.83 31.99 8.23
C VAL A 217 -1.40 31.67 9.67
N GLU A 218 -1.32 32.69 10.52
CA GLU A 218 -0.86 32.53 11.91
C GLU A 218 -1.87 31.70 12.71
N ALA A 219 -3.15 32.08 12.66
CA ALA A 219 -4.21 31.34 13.34
C ALA A 219 -4.34 29.90 12.82
N ALA A 220 -4.25 29.68 11.50
CA ALA A 220 -4.35 28.35 10.91
C ALA A 220 -3.20 27.43 11.37
N VAL A 221 -1.97 27.95 11.40
CA VAL A 221 -0.78 27.20 11.83
C VAL A 221 -0.77 26.96 13.35
N GLU A 222 -1.17 27.94 14.15
CA GLU A 222 -1.29 27.77 15.60
C GLU A 222 -2.35 26.70 15.93
N PHE A 223 -3.50 26.78 15.26
CA PHE A 223 -4.58 25.83 15.44
C PHE A 223 -4.12 24.38 15.22
N ILE A 224 -3.44 24.09 14.09
CA ILE A 224 -3.05 22.72 13.77
C ILE A 224 -1.98 22.19 14.74
N LYS A 225 -1.07 23.05 15.21
CA LYS A 225 -0.09 22.69 16.24
C LYS A 225 -0.76 22.32 17.56
N LEU A 226 -1.71 23.14 18.03
CA LEU A 226 -2.46 22.85 19.25
C LEU A 226 -3.30 21.58 19.13
N HIS A 227 -3.97 21.40 17.99
CA HIS A 227 -4.74 20.20 17.68
C HIS A 227 -3.90 18.92 17.81
N LEU A 228 -2.71 18.89 17.19
CA LEU A 228 -1.82 17.73 17.25
C LEU A 228 -1.28 17.46 18.67
N ILE A 229 -1.02 18.50 19.45
CA ILE A 229 -0.62 18.36 20.87
C ILE A 229 -1.76 17.73 21.68
N GLU A 230 -3.01 18.14 21.45
CA GLU A 230 -4.16 17.56 22.13
C GLU A 230 -4.37 16.08 21.75
N GLU A 231 -4.21 15.73 20.48
CA GLU A 231 -4.27 14.33 20.02
C GLU A 231 -3.17 13.49 20.65
N GLN A 232 -1.95 14.02 20.74
CA GLN A 232 -0.85 13.34 21.42
C GLN A 232 -1.14 13.09 22.90
N LYS A 233 -1.69 14.08 23.62
CA LYS A 233 -2.08 13.92 25.03
C LYS A 233 -3.12 12.82 25.21
N LEU A 234 -4.16 12.81 24.36
CA LEU A 234 -5.20 11.78 24.40
C LEU A 234 -4.60 10.38 24.21
N LEU A 235 -3.68 10.22 23.26
CA LEU A 235 -3.01 8.95 23.00
C LEU A 235 -2.15 8.48 24.19
N LEU A 236 -1.41 9.38 24.83
CA LEU A 236 -0.55 9.06 25.97
C LEU A 236 -1.32 8.73 27.26
N HIS A 237 -2.45 9.39 27.50
CA HIS A 237 -3.33 9.08 28.64
C HIS A 237 -3.99 7.69 28.54
N GLU A 238 -3.93 7.04 27.38
CA GLU A 238 -4.51 5.71 27.15
C GLU A 238 -3.47 4.58 27.17
N THR A 239 -2.17 4.90 27.20
CA THR A 239 -1.08 3.90 27.24
C THR A 239 -0.55 3.64 28.65
N GLY A 240 -1.05 4.35 29.67
CA GLY A 240 -0.74 4.16 31.09
C GLY A 240 -1.93 3.63 31.87
#